data_AF-A0A915DM98-F1
#
_entry.id   AF-A0A915DM98-F1
#
_cell.length_a   1.000
_cell.length_b   1.000
_cell.length_c   1.000
_cell.angle_alpha   90.00
_cell.angle_beta   90.00
_cell.angle_gamma   90.00
#
_symmetry.space_group_name_H-M   'P 1'
#
loop_
_entity.id
_entity.type
_entity.pdbx_description
1 polymer ?
#
loop_
_entity_poly.entity_id
_entity_poly.type
_entity_poly.pdbx_seq_one_letter_code
_entity_poly.pdbx_strand_id
1 'polypeptide(L)'
;MAEPPILTVSTWVEKSRGLAFSLSMLFSAFFGSVYVLMPLVPLIFINPRIFRRLIDRLVGFWLVMPSGLMEFIFGVHLYVSGDAIEHSAPALIIMNHRTRLDWLFFW
;
A
#
# COMPACT_ATOMS: atom_id res chain seq x y z
N MET A 1 -14.00 -22.90 -7.20
CA MET A 1 -13.69 -22.12 -8.41
C MET A 1 -12.34 -22.60 -8.92
N ALA A 2 -12.23 -22.93 -10.21
CA ALA A 2 -10.93 -23.24 -10.81
C ALA A 2 -10.06 -21.97 -10.84
N GLU A 3 -8.74 -22.13 -10.77
CA GLU A 3 -7.83 -20.99 -10.89
C GLU A 3 -7.99 -20.30 -12.25
N PRO A 4 -8.06 -18.96 -12.31
CA PRO A 4 -8.07 -18.27 -13.58
C PRO A 4 -6.74 -18.54 -14.32
N PRO A 5 -6.77 -18.64 -15.66
CA PRO A 5 -5.57 -18.90 -16.45
C PRO A 5 -4.55 -17.76 -16.29
N ILE A 6 -3.27 -18.11 -16.23
CA ILE A 6 -2.18 -17.14 -16.16
C ILE A 6 -2.10 -16.40 -17.49
N LEU A 7 -2.26 -15.08 -17.45
CA LEU A 7 -2.06 -14.23 -18.62
C LEU A 7 -0.56 -14.11 -18.90
N THR A 8 -0.12 -14.59 -20.06
CA THR A 8 1.29 -14.54 -20.50
C THR A 8 1.58 -13.36 -21.44
N VAL A 9 0.54 -12.70 -21.93
CA VAL A 9 0.63 -11.56 -22.85
C VAL A 9 -0.17 -10.39 -22.31
N SER A 10 0.38 -9.18 -22.48
CA SER A 10 -0.26 -7.93 -22.09
C SER A 10 -0.36 -6.96 -23.26
N THR A 11 -1.52 -6.31 -23.35
CA THR A 11 -1.84 -5.27 -24.32
C THR A 11 -1.08 -3.98 -24.01
N TRP A 12 -0.99 -3.09 -25.00
CA TRP A 12 -0.38 -1.77 -24.81
C TRP A 12 -1.11 -0.91 -23.75
N VAL A 13 -2.42 -1.09 -23.62
CA VAL A 13 -3.24 -0.39 -22.61
C VAL A 13 -2.91 -0.89 -21.19
N GLU A 14 -2.74 -2.19 -21.01
CA GLU A 14 -2.34 -2.74 -19.71
C GLU A 14 -0.94 -2.31 -19.32
N LYS A 15 -0.02 -2.24 -20.29
CA LYS A 15 1.34 -1.73 -20.08
C LYS A 15 1.33 -0.25 -19.69
N SER A 16 0.52 0.58 -20.33
CA SER A 16 0.43 2.01 -19.99
C SER A 16 -0.17 2.22 -18.60
N ARG A 17 -1.20 1.44 -18.22
CA ARG A 17 -1.75 1.41 -16.86
C ARG A 17 -0.70 0.98 -15.82
N GLY A 18 0.07 -0.08 -16.11
CA GLY A 18 1.17 -0.53 -15.27
C GLY A 18 2.24 0.54 -15.07
N LEU A 19 2.61 1.25 -16.13
CA LEU A 19 3.55 2.36 -16.07
C LEU A 19 2.99 3.52 -15.23
N ALA A 20 1.73 3.91 -15.46
CA ALA A 20 1.08 4.97 -14.69
C ALA A 20 1.01 4.64 -13.19
N PHE A 21 0.66 3.40 -12.85
CA PHE A 21 0.68 2.91 -11.47
C PHE A 21 2.09 2.98 -10.86
N SER A 22 3.09 2.47 -11.59
CA SER A 22 4.49 2.42 -11.12
C SER A 22 5.07 3.82 -10.89
N LEU A 23 4.79 4.76 -11.81
CA LEU A 23 5.21 6.15 -11.66
C LEU A 23 4.49 6.83 -10.50
N SER A 24 3.20 6.59 -10.31
CA SER A 24 2.44 7.13 -9.18
C SER A 24 2.99 6.63 -7.84
N MET A 25 3.33 5.34 -7.76
CA MET A 25 4.01 4.74 -6.61
C MET A 25 5.39 5.36 -6.36
N LEU A 26 6.21 5.49 -7.40
CA LEU A 26 7.56 6.06 -7.29
C LEU A 26 7.52 7.52 -6.84
N PHE A 27 6.70 8.35 -7.49
CA PHE A 27 6.60 9.77 -7.16
C PHE A 27 5.98 9.99 -5.79
N SER A 28 4.94 9.24 -5.42
CA SER A 28 4.35 9.36 -4.08
C SER A 28 5.33 8.93 -2.98
N ALA A 29 6.11 7.87 -3.19
CA ALA A 29 7.16 7.46 -2.26
C ALA A 29 8.24 8.55 -2.12
N PHE A 30 8.74 9.06 -3.25
CA PHE A 30 9.79 10.09 -3.28
C PHE A 30 9.31 11.40 -2.65
N PHE A 31 8.17 11.93 -3.08
CA PHE A 31 7.64 13.19 -2.54
C PHE A 31 7.13 13.04 -1.12
N GLY A 32 6.53 11.91 -0.76
CA GLY A 32 6.15 11.61 0.62
C GLY A 32 7.37 11.59 1.53
N SER A 33 8.46 10.95 1.14
CA SER A 33 9.67 10.94 1.96
C SER A 33 10.36 12.31 2.03
N VAL A 34 10.50 13.04 0.93
CA VAL A 34 11.20 14.35 0.90
C VAL A 34 10.38 15.47 1.53
N TYR A 35 9.09 15.58 1.22
CA TYR A 35 8.27 16.73 1.62
C TYR A 35 7.35 16.46 2.82
N VAL A 36 7.11 15.19 3.16
CA VAL A 36 6.27 14.85 4.32
C VAL A 36 7.12 14.28 5.46
N LEU A 37 7.95 13.27 5.23
CA LEU A 37 8.72 12.63 6.30
C LEU A 37 9.97 13.41 6.72
N MET A 38 10.76 13.93 5.76
CA MET A 38 12.02 14.63 6.05
C MET A 38 11.83 15.88 6.96
N PRO A 39 10.81 16.74 6.76
CA PRO A 39 10.61 17.90 7.64
C PRO A 39 10.28 17.53 9.08
N LEU A 40 9.87 16.29 9.34
CA LEU A 40 9.52 15.79 10.66
C LEU A 40 10.72 15.19 11.39
N VAL A 41 11.84 14.95 10.72
CA VAL A 41 13.06 14.36 11.33
C VAL A 41 13.56 15.15 12.55
N PRO A 42 13.57 16.50 12.58
CA PRO A 42 13.97 17.24 13.78
C PRO A 42 13.15 16.88 15.03
N LEU A 43 11.90 16.44 14.86
CA LEU A 43 11.02 16.03 15.97
C LEU A 43 11.56 14.80 16.73
N ILE A 44 12.44 14.00 16.13
CA ILE A 44 13.14 12.90 16.81
C ILE A 44 13.91 13.44 18.01
N PHE A 45 14.62 14.55 17.84
CA PHE A 45 15.46 15.12 18.90
C PHE A 45 14.64 15.85 19.97
N ILE A 46 13.43 16.32 19.63
CA ILE A 46 12.54 17.03 20.56
C ILE A 46 11.69 16.04 21.36
N ASN A 47 10.99 15.13 20.68
CA ASN A 47 10.13 14.13 21.30
C ASN A 47 9.99 12.89 20.39
N PRO A 48 10.80 11.84 20.65
CA PRO A 48 10.76 10.61 19.87
C PRO A 48 9.38 9.93 19.83
N ARG A 49 8.58 10.06 20.91
CA ARG A 49 7.26 9.43 20.99
C ARG A 49 6.25 10.09 20.06
N ILE A 50 6.28 11.43 19.96
CA ILE A 50 5.40 12.17 19.05
C ILE A 50 5.84 11.92 17.61
N PHE A 51 7.14 11.98 17.33
CA PHE A 51 7.69 11.62 16.02
C PHE A 51 7.18 10.25 15.57
N ARG A 52 7.34 9.22 16.41
CA ARG A 52 6.93 7.86 16.07
C ARG A 52 5.43 7.78 15.77
N ARG A 53 4.58 8.33 16.63
CA ARG A 53 3.12 8.34 16.42
C ARG A 53 2.70 9.02 15.12
N LEU A 54 3.39 10.10 14.75
CA LEU A 54 3.04 10.89 13.58
C LEU A 54 3.52 10.23 12.29
N ILE A 55 4.76 9.73 12.26
CA ILE A 55 5.30 8.97 11.12
C ILE A 55 4.50 7.68 10.90
N ASP A 56 4.15 6.95 11.95
CA ASP A 56 3.39 5.70 11.82
C ASP A 56 2.03 5.91 11.15
N ARG A 57 1.35 7.02 11.46
CA ARG A 57 0.09 7.38 10.82
C ARG A 57 0.26 7.78 9.36
N LEU A 58 1.26 8.59 9.06
CA LEU A 58 1.52 9.06 7.69
C LEU A 58 1.94 7.92 6.77
N VAL A 59 2.84 7.06 7.25
CA VAL A 59 3.24 5.84 6.53
C VAL A 59 2.06 4.89 6.41
N GLY A 60 1.25 4.74 7.46
CA GLY A 60 0.01 3.96 7.42
C GLY A 60 -0.93 4.41 6.31
N PHE A 61 -1.22 5.72 6.20
CA PHE A 61 -2.04 6.25 5.11
C PHE A 61 -1.41 6.01 3.73
N TRP A 62 -0.09 6.16 3.62
CA TRP A 62 0.60 5.87 2.37
C TRP A 62 0.55 4.38 2.00
N LEU A 63 0.53 3.46 2.97
CA LEU A 63 0.45 2.02 2.73
C LEU A 63 -0.93 1.55 2.26
N VAL A 64 -2.01 2.31 2.55
CA VAL A 64 -3.36 2.05 2.01
C VAL A 64 -3.47 2.49 0.55
N MET A 65 -2.77 3.55 0.16
CA MET A 65 -2.85 4.17 -1.17
C MET A 65 -2.65 3.23 -2.37
N PRO A 66 -1.73 2.24 -2.36
CA PRO A 66 -1.56 1.29 -3.44
C PRO A 66 -2.82 0.49 -3.76
N SER A 67 -3.57 0.05 -2.74
CA SER A 67 -4.83 -0.67 -2.94
C SER A 67 -5.86 0.20 -3.66
N GLY A 68 -5.98 1.47 -3.26
CA GLY A 68 -6.86 2.44 -3.90
C GLY A 68 -6.44 2.78 -5.34
N LEU A 69 -5.14 2.87 -5.62
CA LEU A 69 -4.65 3.01 -6.99
C LEU A 69 -4.94 1.77 -7.85
N MET A 70 -4.90 0.57 -7.26
CA MET A 70 -5.25 -0.66 -7.97
C MET A 70 -6.73 -0.67 -8.37
N GLU A 71 -7.61 -0.26 -7.45
CA GLU A 71 -9.04 -0.09 -7.74
C GLU A 71 -9.27 0.98 -8.82
N PHE A 72 -8.62 2.14 -8.71
CA PHE A 72 -8.80 3.25 -9.65
C PHE A 72 -8.27 2.97 -11.07
N ILE A 73 -7.05 2.42 -11.18
CA ILE A 73 -6.36 2.25 -12.48
C ILE A 73 -6.77 0.96 -13.19
N PHE A 74 -6.94 -0.13 -12.43
CA PHE A 74 -7.20 -1.47 -12.98
C PHE A 74 -8.64 -1.95 -12.78
N GLY A 75 -9.46 -1.24 -12.00
CA GLY A 75 -10.83 -1.68 -11.70
C GLY A 75 -10.86 -2.89 -10.78
N VAL A 76 -9.85 -3.05 -9.91
CA VAL A 76 -9.83 -4.13 -8.92
C VAL A 76 -10.91 -3.89 -7.87
N HIS A 77 -11.69 -4.91 -7.55
CA HIS A 77 -12.64 -4.86 -6.44
C HIS A 77 -12.12 -5.68 -5.26
N LEU A 78 -11.88 -5.00 -4.14
CA LEU A 78 -11.54 -5.65 -2.88
C LEU A 78 -12.82 -6.17 -2.20
N TYR A 79 -12.83 -7.45 -1.84
CA TYR A 79 -13.90 -8.03 -1.03
C TYR A 79 -13.31 -8.54 0.28
N VAL A 80 -13.85 -8.04 1.40
CA VAL A 80 -13.45 -8.42 2.76
C VAL A 80 -14.64 -9.06 3.45
N SER A 81 -14.44 -10.23 4.03
CA SER A 81 -15.45 -10.97 4.79
C SER A 81 -14.86 -11.59 6.04
N GLY A 82 -15.69 -11.75 7.07
CA GLY A 82 -15.29 -12.27 8.37
C GLY A 82 -15.42 -11.20 9.45
N ASP A 83 -14.81 -11.47 10.61
CA ASP A 83 -14.84 -10.57 11.75
C ASP A 83 -13.85 -9.42 11.58
N ALA A 84 -14.15 -8.29 12.23
CA ALA A 84 -13.24 -7.16 12.29
C ALA A 84 -11.97 -7.52 13.08
N ILE A 85 -10.81 -7.02 12.62
CA ILE A 85 -9.54 -7.26 13.29
C ILE A 85 -9.47 -6.43 14.58
N GLU A 86 -9.14 -7.07 15.70
CA GLU A 86 -8.92 -6.37 16.97
C GLU A 86 -7.59 -5.60 16.92
N HIS A 87 -7.66 -4.28 16.92
CA HIS A 87 -6.47 -3.41 16.88
C HIS A 87 -5.82 -3.14 18.26
N SER A 88 -6.47 -3.55 19.35
CA SER A 88 -5.99 -3.35 20.73
C SER A 88 -4.94 -4.36 21.18
N ALA A 89 -4.81 -5.49 20.49
CA ALA A 89 -3.93 -6.59 20.86
C ALA A 89 -2.90 -6.88 19.74
N PRO A 90 -1.70 -7.37 20.08
CA PRO A 90 -0.77 -7.90 19.08
C PRO A 90 -1.42 -9.05 18.30
N ALA A 91 -1.28 -9.05 16.98
CA ALA A 91 -1.81 -10.09 16.10
C ALA A 91 -0.71 -10.58 15.14
N LEU A 92 -0.75 -11.88 14.84
CA LEU A 92 0.04 -12.47 13.75
C LEU A 92 -0.91 -12.73 12.58
N ILE A 93 -0.62 -12.15 11.42
CA ILE A 93 -1.41 -12.36 10.22
C ILE A 93 -0.72 -13.39 9.34
N ILE A 94 -1.46 -14.43 8.99
CA ILE A 94 -1.02 -15.50 8.11
C ILE A 94 -1.88 -15.41 6.85
N MET A 95 -1.23 -15.17 5.71
CA MET A 95 -1.87 -15.05 4.41
C MET A 95 -1.21 -15.98 3.39
N ASN A 96 -2.00 -16.45 2.43
CA ASN A 96 -1.44 -17.07 1.24
C ASN A 96 -0.76 -15.99 0.38
N HIS A 97 0.40 -16.29 -0.20
CA HIS A 97 1.15 -15.34 -1.03
C HIS A 97 1.21 -15.81 -2.49
N ARG A 98 0.07 -15.68 -3.18
CA ARG A 98 -0.09 -16.19 -4.55
C ARG A 98 0.48 -15.21 -5.58
N THR A 99 0.45 -13.91 -5.31
CA THR A 99 0.96 -12.89 -6.24
C THR A 99 1.91 -11.93 -5.55
N ARG A 100 2.83 -11.33 -6.32
CA ARG A 100 3.76 -10.32 -5.78
C ARG A 100 3.05 -9.05 -5.31
N LEU A 101 1.78 -8.87 -5.65
CA LEU A 101 0.98 -7.69 -5.35
C LEU A 101 0.15 -7.83 -4.06
N ASP A 102 0.15 -9.00 -3.42
CA ASP A 102 -0.71 -9.26 -2.25
C ASP A 102 -0.44 -8.27 -1.11
N TRP A 103 0.82 -7.83 -0.96
CA TRP A 103 1.24 -6.82 0.02
C TRP A 103 0.56 -5.46 -0.14
N LEU A 104 0.03 -5.14 -1.32
CA LEU A 104 -0.60 -3.85 -1.60
C LEU A 104 -1.98 -3.71 -0.96
N PHE A 105 -2.61 -4.83 -0.58
CA PHE A 105 -3.99 -4.88 -0.08
C PHE A 105 -4.09 -5.20 1.41
N PHE A 106 -2.95 -5.30 2.08
CA PHE A 106 -2.87 -5.77 3.46
C PHE A 106 -3.10 -4.68 4.51
N TRP A 107 -2.80 -3.43 4.17
CA TRP A 107 -2.71 -2.30 5.10
C TRP A 107 -4.02 -1.53 5.21
#